data_AF-A0A522VYJ1-F1
#
_entry.id   AF-A0A522VYJ1-F1
#
_cell.length_a   1.000
_cell.length_b   1.000
_cell.length_c   1.000
_cell.angle_alpha   90.00
_cell.angle_beta   90.00
_cell.angle_gamma   90.00
#
_symmetry.space_group_name_H-M   'P 1'
#
loop_
_entity.id
_entity.type
_entity.pdbx_description
1 polymer ?
#
loop_
_entity_poly.entity_id
_entity_poly.type
_entity_poly.pdbx_seq_one_letter_code
_entity_poly.pdbx_strand_id
1 'polypeptide(L)' 'MTVRVLIADRHPVIREGLARLLSEARDVHVVGIAETDSEVVRQATQTRCHVLVIDMA' A
#
# COMPACT_ATOMS: atom_id res chain seq x y z
N MET A 1 4.80 15.79 8.73
CA MET A 1 4.89 15.21 7.37
C MET A 1 4.18 13.87 7.41
N THR A 2 3.53 13.46 6.32
CA THR A 2 2.81 12.18 6.24
C THR A 2 3.43 11.30 5.16
N VAL A 3 3.78 10.07 5.52
CA VAL A 3 4.33 9.05 4.61
C VAL A 3 3.19 8.42 3.82
N ARG A 4 3.27 8.45 2.49
CA ARG A 4 2.28 7.89 1.56
C ARG A 4 2.68 6.45 1.25
N VAL A 5 1.89 5.49 1.71
CA VAL A 5 2.19 4.05 1.56
C VAL A 5 1.25 3.41 0.56
N LEU A 6 1.80 2.66 -0.39
CA LEU A 6 1.06 1.75 -1.26
C LEU A 6 1.32 0.32 -0.78
N ILE A 7 0.26 -0.47 -0.61
CA ILE A 7 0.35 -1.88 -0.19
C ILE A 7 0.07 -2.77 -1.41
N ALA A 8 0.90 -3.79 -1.62
CA ALA A 8 0.78 -4.75 -2.72
C ALA A 8 0.96 -6.18 -2.20
N ASP A 9 -0.09 -7.00 -2.30
CA ASP A 9 -0.07 -8.41 -1.88
C ASP A 9 -1.18 -9.18 -2.60
N ARG A 10 -1.02 -10.46 -2.91
CA ARG A 10 -2.10 -11.27 -3.53
C ARG A 10 -3.16 -11.75 -2.54
N HIS A 11 -2.91 -11.66 -1.24
CA HIS A 11 -3.78 -12.15 -0.17
C HIS A 11 -4.61 -11.01 0.44
N PRO A 12 -5.96 -11.03 0.29
CA PRO A 12 -6.82 -9.97 0.81
C PRO A 12 -6.65 -9.71 2.32
N VAL A 13 -6.53 -10.77 3.12
CA VAL A 13 -6.32 -10.70 4.58
C VAL A 13 -5.07 -9.89 4.95
N ILE A 14 -3.98 -10.03 4.20
CA ILE A 14 -2.73 -9.31 4.49
C ILE A 14 -2.91 -7.83 4.15
N ARG A 15 -3.51 -7.50 3.00
CA ARG A 15 -3.76 -6.12 2.58
C ARG A 15 -4.66 -5.38 3.57
N GLU A 16 -5.76 -6.00 3.97
CA GLU A 16 -6.70 -5.43 4.94
C GLU A 16 -6.08 -5.27 6.32
N GLY A 17 -5.34 -6.28 6.79
CA GLY A 17 -4.62 -6.23 8.06
C GLY A 17 -3.57 -5.13 8.09
N LEU A 18 -2.72 -5.02 7.07
CA LEU A 18 -1.71 -3.96 6.96
C LEU A 18 -2.35 -2.58 6.86
N ALA A 19 -3.41 -2.42 6.06
CA ALA A 19 -4.10 -1.14 5.93
C ALA A 19 -4.68 -0.68 7.27
N ARG A 20 -5.29 -1.60 8.04
CA ARG A 20 -5.80 -1.33 9.38
C ARG A 20 -4.68 -0.93 10.34
N LEU A 21 -3.60 -1.72 10.41
CA LEU A 21 -2.46 -1.44 11.30
C LEU A 21 -1.81 -0.09 10.99
N LEU A 22 -1.61 0.22 9.70
CA LEU A 22 -1.01 1.49 9.27
C LEU A 22 -1.94 2.69 9.49
N SER A 23 -3.27 2.49 9.52
CA SER A 23 -4.23 3.57 9.79
C SER A 23 -4.16 4.10 11.23
N GLU A 24 -3.59 3.34 12.16
CA GLU A 24 -3.39 3.76 13.56
C GLU A 24 -2.21 4.73 13.71
N ALA A 25 -1.29 4.77 12.73
CA ALA A 25 -0.14 5.67 12.73
C ALA A 25 -0.52 7.06 12.17
N ARG A 26 -0.36 8.11 13.00
CA ARG A 26 -0.77 9.50 12.67
C ARG A 26 0.01 10.14 11.51
N ASP A 27 1.19 9.61 11.21
CA ASP A 27 2.11 10.10 10.18
C ASP A 27 2.14 9.18 8.95
N VAL A 28 1.23 8.21 8.84
CA VAL A 28 1.10 7.31 7.70
C VAL A 28 -0.24 7.50 7.03
N HIS A 29 -0.24 7.47 5.70
CA HIS A 29 -1.44 7.49 4.89
C HIS A 29 -1.35 6.42 3.80
N VAL A 30 -2.22 5.42 3.89
CA VAL A 30 -2.34 4.39 2.85
C VAL A 30 -3.02 5.01 1.65
N VAL A 31 -2.26 5.22 0.57
CA VAL A 31 -2.73 5.90 -0.64
C VAL A 31 -3.27 4.95 -1.71
N GLY A 32 -3.13 3.64 -1.50
CA GLY A 32 -3.60 2.63 -2.41
C GLY A 32 -3.34 1.22 -1.91
N ILE A 33 -4.04 0.28 -2.53
CA ILE A 33 -3.92 -1.16 -2.31
C ILE A 33 -3.96 -1.81 -3.69
N ALA A 34 -3.01 -2.68 -3.97
CA ALA A 34 -2.88 -3.41 -5.23
C ALA A 34 -2.82 -4.93 -4.97
N GLU A 35 -3.43 -5.70 -5.85
CA GLU A 35 -3.40 -7.17 -5.84
C GLU A 35 -2.45 -7.73 -6.90
N THR A 36 -2.28 -7.03 -8.02
CA THR A 36 -1.46 -7.49 -9.15
C THR A 36 -0.32 -6.52 -9.45
N ASP A 37 0.75 -7.02 -10.06
CA ASP A 37 1.90 -6.22 -10.50
C ASP A 37 1.48 -5.02 -11.37
N SER A 38 0.49 -5.24 -12.26
CA SER A 38 -0.05 -4.18 -13.13
C SER A 38 -0.72 -3.06 -12.34
N GLU A 39 -1.42 -3.40 -11.25
CA GLU A 39 -2.02 -2.42 -10.34
C GLU A 39 -0.97 -1.70 -9.53
N VAL A 40 0.10 -2.37 -9.12
CA VAL A 40 1.23 -1.74 -8.40
C VAL A 40 1.82 -0.62 -9.25
N VAL A 41 2.19 -0.92 -10.50
CA VAL A 41 2.78 0.08 -11.41
C VAL A 41 1.82 1.24 -11.66
N ARG A 42 0.56 0.94 -11.95
CA ARG A 42 -0.47 1.96 -12.18
C ARG A 42 -0.70 2.83 -10.94
N GLN A 43 -0.82 2.24 -9.75
CA GLN A 43 -1.11 2.98 -8.53
C GLN A 43 0.11 3.74 -8.02
N ALA A 44 1.32 3.18 -8.12
CA ALA A 44 2.54 3.88 -7.70
C ALA A 44 2.71 5.19 -8.47
N THR A 45 2.46 5.16 -9.79
CA THR A 45 2.54 6.34 -10.67
C THR A 45 1.42 7.36 -10.40
N GLN A 46 0.18 6.90 -10.17
CA GLN A 46 -0.97 7.77 -9.93
C GLN A 46 -0.98 8.40 -8.53
N THR A 47 -0.56 7.64 -7.52
CA THR A 47 -0.69 8.04 -6.11
C THR A 47 0.54 8.78 -5.58
N ARG A 48 1.65 8.80 -6.33
CA ARG A 48 2.94 9.33 -5.85
C ARG A 48 3.28 8.80 -4.45
N CYS A 49 3.19 7.48 -4.26
CA CYS A 49 3.56 6.88 -2.99
C CYS A 49 5.03 7.17 -2.67
N HIS A 50 5.35 7.33 -1.38
CA HIS A 50 6.73 7.45 -0.91
C HIS A 50 7.34 6.07 -0.66
N VAL A 51 6.51 5.12 -0.21
CA VAL A 51 6.91 3.76 0.15
C VAL A 51 5.93 2.78 -0.50
N LEU A 52 6.48 1.72 -1.09
CA LEU A 52 5.74 0.57 -1.59
C LEU A 52 6.07 -0.63 -0.68
N VAL A 53 5.05 -1.21 -0.05
CA VAL A 53 5.15 -2.50 0.65
C VAL A 53 4.67 -3.56 -0.32
N ILE A 54 5.55 -4.46 -0.74
CA ILE A 54 5.27 -5.47 -1.76
C ILE A 54 5.57 -6.88 -1.27
N ASP A 55 4.62 -7.78 -1.45
CA ASP A 55 4.81 -9.23 -1.30
C ASP A 55 5.66 -9.77 -2.46
N MET A 56 6.63 -10.61 -2.13
CA MET A 56 7.59 -11.21 -3.06
C MET A 56 7.49 -12.74 -2.93
N ALA A 57 6.33 -13.29 -3.28
CA ALA A 57 6.00 -14.71 -3.09
C ALA A 57 5.57 -15.41 -4.40
#